data_AF-A0A932ZIY4-F1
#
_entry.id   AF-A0A932ZIY4-F1
#
_cell.length_a   1.000
_cell.length_b   1.000
_cell.length_c   1.000
_cell.angle_alpha   90.00
_cell.angle_beta   90.00
_cell.angle_gamma   90.00
#
_symmetry.space_group_name_H-M   'P 1'
#
loop_
_entity.id
_entity.type
_entity.pdbx_description
1 polymer ?
#
loop_
_entity_poly.entity_id
_entity_poly.type
_entity_poly.pdbx_seq_one_letter_code
_entity_poly.pdbx_strand_id
1 'polypeptide(L)'
;MTRSGKMFLAALSVALLLSAALRFIHHTDREYSYWIAQYGESVVWLEARCAVLNTPGACGTAQDRRSFVLALETYRDRVTAWWWPTLALMAVAWVVALVSLIPLARRFLGRWRLKR
;
A
#
# COMPACT_ATOMS: atom_id res chain seq x y z
N MET A 1 -6.14 33.00 -7.26
CA MET A 1 -6.48 31.85 -6.38
C MET A 1 -6.39 32.25 -4.92
N THR A 2 -7.41 31.98 -4.10
CA THR A 2 -7.38 32.29 -2.65
C THR A 2 -6.46 31.31 -1.90
N ARG A 3 -5.91 31.72 -0.75
CA ARG A 3 -5.05 30.86 0.09
C ARG A 3 -5.74 29.53 0.45
N SER A 4 -7.03 29.57 0.81
CA SER A 4 -7.84 28.38 1.09
C SER A 4 -8.03 27.48 -0.14
N GLY A 5 -8.18 28.05 -1.34
CA GLY A 5 -8.28 27.26 -2.56
C GLY A 5 -6.98 26.52 -2.91
N LYS A 6 -5.82 27.14 -2.65
CA LYS A 6 -4.52 26.48 -2.82
C LYS A 6 -4.32 25.34 -1.81
N MET A 7 -4.68 25.56 -0.54
CA MET A 7 -4.62 24.52 0.49
C MET A 7 -5.55 23.34 0.19
N PHE A 8 -6.77 23.62 -0.27
CA PHE A 8 -7.72 22.57 -0.67
C PHE A 8 -7.17 21.71 -1.80
N LEU A 9 -6.65 22.33 -2.88
CA LEU A 9 -6.08 21.58 -4.00
C LEU A 9 -4.85 20.77 -3.60
N ALA A 10 -3.95 21.35 -2.80
CA ALA A 10 -2.80 20.61 -2.29
C ALA A 10 -3.22 19.40 -1.44
N ALA A 11 -4.16 19.59 -0.51
CA ALA A 11 -4.68 18.51 0.33
C ALA A 11 -5.38 17.42 -0.51
N LEU A 12 -6.15 17.81 -1.52
CA LEU A 12 -6.82 16.88 -2.43
C LEU A 12 -5.82 16.08 -3.27
N SER A 13 -4.79 16.72 -3.82
CA SER A 13 -3.73 16.03 -4.56
C SER A 13 -2.99 15.02 -3.69
N VAL A 14 -2.66 15.40 -2.45
CA VAL A 14 -2.03 14.50 -1.47
C VAL A 14 -2.96 13.33 -1.13
N ALA A 15 -4.25 13.58 -0.88
CA ALA A 15 -5.21 12.52 -0.59
C ALA A 15 -5.35 11.52 -1.75
N LEU A 16 -5.34 12.00 -3.00
CA LEU A 16 -5.38 11.14 -4.20
C LEU A 16 -4.11 10.29 -4.33
N LEU A 17 -2.93 10.87 -4.11
CA LEU A 17 -1.65 10.14 -4.12
C LEU A 17 -1.62 9.06 -3.04
N LEU A 18 -2.06 9.39 -1.82
CA LEU A 18 -2.13 8.42 -0.72
C LEU A 18 -3.15 7.31 -0.98
N SER A 19 -4.27 7.62 -1.64
CA SER A 19 -5.25 6.62 -2.05
C SER A 19 -4.67 5.64 -3.09
N ALA A 20 -3.87 6.15 -4.04
CA ALA A 20 -3.17 5.32 -5.02
C ALA A 20 -2.10 4.45 -4.35
N ALA A 21 -1.31 5.03 -3.44
CA ALA A 21 -0.31 4.31 -2.66
C ALA A 21 -0.94 3.18 -1.83
N LEU A 22 -2.10 3.43 -1.21
CA LEU A 22 -2.83 2.42 -0.44
C LEU A 22 -3.30 1.26 -1.34
N ARG A 23 -3.82 1.55 -2.54
CA ARG A 23 -4.19 0.51 -3.51
C ARG A 23 -2.98 -0.30 -3.96
N PHE A 24 -1.85 0.34 -4.20
CA PHE A 24 -0.60 -0.33 -4.53
C PHE A 24 -0.20 -1.30 -3.41
N ILE A 25 -0.14 -0.84 -2.16
CA ILE A 25 0.18 -1.69 -0.99
C ILE A 25 -0.73 -2.91 -0.94
N HIS A 26 -2.05 -2.73 -1.11
CA HIS A 26 -3.01 -3.83 -1.06
C HIS A 26 -2.87 -4.82 -2.23
N HIS A 27 -2.63 -4.30 -3.44
CA HIS A 27 -2.41 -5.12 -4.62
C HIS A 27 -1.15 -5.96 -4.46
N THR A 28 -0.05 -5.32 -4.04
CA THR A 28 1.24 -5.95 -3.81
C THR A 28 1.19 -6.97 -2.67
N ASP A 29 0.48 -6.70 -1.58
CA ASP A 29 0.24 -7.67 -0.50
C ASP A 29 -0.47 -8.94 -1.02
N ARG A 30 -1.49 -8.77 -1.86
CA ARG A 30 -2.22 -9.89 -2.46
C ARG A 30 -1.34 -10.70 -3.42
N GLU A 31 -0.57 -10.02 -4.27
CA GLU A 31 0.33 -10.66 -5.22
C GLU A 31 1.44 -11.45 -4.51
N TYR A 32 2.11 -10.83 -3.52
CA TYR A 32 3.13 -11.55 -2.75
C TYR A 32 2.54 -12.73 -1.97
N SER A 33 1.39 -12.56 -1.33
CA SER A 33 0.73 -13.67 -0.61
C SER A 33 0.41 -14.85 -1.53
N TYR A 34 -0.04 -14.56 -2.76
CA TYR A 34 -0.29 -15.59 -3.78
C TYR A 34 1.00 -16.34 -4.15
N TRP A 35 2.07 -15.62 -4.47
CA TRP A 35 3.35 -16.24 -4.84
C TRP A 35 3.99 -17.01 -3.68
N ILE A 36 3.93 -16.48 -2.45
CA ILE A 36 4.43 -17.17 -1.25
C ILE A 36 3.68 -18.49 -1.06
N ALA A 37 2.36 -18.52 -1.18
CA ALA A 37 1.59 -19.76 -1.09
C ALA A 37 1.98 -20.76 -2.19
N GLN A 38 2.03 -20.31 -3.44
CA GLN A 38 2.36 -21.16 -4.58
C GLN A 38 3.78 -21.74 -4.49
N TYR A 39 4.76 -20.93 -4.06
CA TYR A 39 6.14 -21.38 -3.94
C TYR A 39 6.39 -22.13 -2.63
N GLY A 40 5.67 -21.85 -1.56
CA GLY A 40 5.75 -22.56 -0.27
C GLY A 40 5.46 -24.05 -0.43
N GLU A 41 4.40 -24.42 -1.17
CA GLU A 41 4.12 -25.83 -1.48
C GLU A 41 5.28 -26.50 -2.22
N SER A 42 5.89 -25.80 -3.17
CA SER A 42 7.04 -26.32 -3.91
C SER A 42 8.29 -26.52 -3.03
N VAL A 43 8.52 -25.64 -2.04
CA VAL A 43 9.62 -25.77 -1.07
C VAL A 43 9.44 -27.03 -0.24
N VAL A 44 8.24 -27.26 0.32
CA VAL A 44 7.97 -28.43 1.17
C VAL A 44 8.24 -29.74 0.41
N TRP A 45 7.80 -29.82 -0.84
CA TRP A 45 8.06 -31.00 -1.67
C TRP A 45 9.54 -31.19 -1.98
N LEU A 46 10.27 -30.10 -2.30
CA LEU A 46 11.71 -30.16 -2.57
C LEU A 46 12.52 -30.53 -1.33
N GLU A 47 12.13 -30.03 -0.16
CA GLU A 47 12.75 -30.38 1.13
C GLU A 47 12.52 -31.86 1.47
N ALA A 48 11.30 -32.36 1.29
CA ALA A 48 11.02 -33.79 1.45
C ALA A 48 11.85 -34.64 0.49
N ARG A 49 12.00 -34.21 -0.76
CA ARG A 49 12.83 -34.90 -1.76
C ARG A 49 14.32 -34.85 -1.43
N CYS A 50 14.82 -33.74 -0.89
CA CYS A 50 16.19 -33.64 -0.37
C CYS A 50 16.40 -34.63 0.79
N ALA A 51 15.47 -34.69 1.75
CA ALA A 51 15.56 -35.61 2.90
C ALA A 51 15.59 -37.09 2.48
N VAL A 52 14.88 -37.45 1.40
CA VAL A 52 14.87 -38.81 0.85
C VAL A 52 16.11 -39.11 0.02
N LEU A 53 16.51 -38.21 -0.90
CA LEU A 53 17.57 -38.49 -1.87
C LEU A 53 18.99 -38.19 -1.33
N ASN A 54 19.12 -37.27 -0.37
CA ASN A 54 20.40 -36.80 0.19
C ASN A 54 21.47 -36.43 -0.86
N THR A 55 21.04 -35.97 -2.03
CA THR A 55 21.96 -35.52 -3.08
C THR A 55 22.18 -34.00 -3.00
N PRO A 56 23.42 -33.51 -3.23
CA PRO A 56 23.71 -32.08 -3.18
C PRO A 56 22.81 -31.23 -4.10
N GLY A 57 22.46 -31.75 -5.29
CA GLY A 57 21.61 -31.04 -6.25
C GLY A 57 20.15 -30.87 -5.78
N ALA A 58 19.55 -31.91 -5.20
CA ALA A 58 18.19 -31.84 -4.69
C ALA A 58 18.09 -30.88 -3.48
N CYS A 59 19.07 -30.94 -2.57
CA CYS A 59 19.13 -30.07 -1.41
C CYS A 59 19.46 -28.62 -1.76
N GLY A 60 20.35 -28.38 -2.73
CA GLY A 60 20.64 -27.03 -3.23
C GLY A 60 19.39 -26.38 -3.83
N THR A 61 18.65 -27.11 -4.66
CA THR A 61 17.41 -26.59 -5.28
C THR A 61 16.34 -26.25 -4.23
N ALA A 62 16.21 -27.08 -3.18
CA ALA A 62 15.31 -26.80 -2.07
C ALA A 62 15.71 -25.52 -1.32
N GLN A 63 17.01 -25.36 -1.03
CA GLN A 63 17.55 -24.19 -0.34
C GLN A 63 17.38 -22.90 -1.16
N ASP A 64 17.66 -22.95 -2.46
CA ASP A 64 17.46 -21.82 -3.38
C ASP A 64 15.99 -21.38 -3.37
N ARG A 65 15.08 -22.35 -3.48
CA ARG A 65 13.64 -22.05 -3.47
C ARG A 65 13.16 -21.47 -2.15
N ARG A 66 13.66 -21.99 -1.02
CA ARG A 66 13.36 -21.47 0.32
C ARG A 66 13.88 -20.04 0.50
N SER A 67 15.10 -19.76 0.07
CA SER A 67 15.67 -18.41 0.14
C SER A 67 14.86 -17.40 -0.68
N PHE A 68 14.34 -17.82 -1.84
CA PHE A 68 13.48 -16.98 -2.67
C PHE A 68 12.14 -16.67 -1.97
N VAL A 69 11.49 -17.66 -1.35
CA VAL A 69 10.26 -17.44 -0.57
C VAL A 69 10.49 -16.50 0.61
N LEU A 70 11.58 -16.71 1.37
CA LEU A 70 11.96 -15.82 2.48
C LEU A 70 12.20 -14.37 2.01
N ALA A 71 12.80 -14.19 0.84
CA ALA A 71 12.97 -12.87 0.26
C ALA A 71 11.61 -12.22 -0.06
N LEU A 72 10.67 -12.96 -0.66
CA LEU A 72 9.32 -12.46 -0.93
C LEU A 72 8.56 -12.08 0.35
N GLU A 73 8.64 -12.90 1.39
CA GLU A 73 8.07 -12.59 2.72
C GLU A 73 8.64 -11.29 3.27
N THR A 74 9.97 -11.14 3.20
CA THR A 74 10.64 -9.93 3.67
C THR A 74 10.21 -8.68 2.87
N TYR A 75 10.09 -8.79 1.54
CA TYR A 75 9.64 -7.68 0.71
C TYR A 75 8.18 -7.32 0.99
N ARG A 76 7.32 -8.33 1.16
CA ARG A 76 5.92 -8.15 1.53
C ARG A 76 5.79 -7.38 2.84
N ASP A 77 6.50 -7.78 3.88
CA ASP A 77 6.45 -7.13 5.20
C ASP A 77 6.92 -5.67 5.13
N ARG A 78 7.95 -5.38 4.34
CA ARG A 78 8.41 -4.01 4.12
C ARG A 78 7.37 -3.16 3.41
N VAL A 79 6.61 -3.70 2.46
CA VAL A 79 5.55 -2.97 1.75
C VAL A 79 4.34 -2.76 2.65
N THR A 80 3.90 -3.79 3.38
CA THR A 80 2.73 -3.73 4.26
C THR A 80 2.98 -2.88 5.51
N ALA A 81 4.25 -2.72 5.95
CA ALA A 81 4.61 -1.79 7.02
C ALA A 81 4.16 -0.34 6.74
N TRP A 82 4.04 0.06 5.48
CA TRP A 82 3.58 1.40 5.08
C TRP A 82 2.06 1.55 5.09
N TRP A 83 1.29 0.49 5.32
CA TRP A 83 -0.16 0.53 5.30
C TRP A 83 -0.73 1.50 6.34
N TRP A 84 -0.36 1.32 7.61
CA TRP A 84 -0.80 2.18 8.71
C TRP A 84 -0.37 3.66 8.55
N PRO A 85 0.91 3.96 8.25
CA PRO A 85 1.34 5.32 7.94
C PRO A 85 0.55 5.97 6.81
N THR A 86 0.30 5.24 5.72
CA THR A 86 -0.45 5.75 4.55
C THR A 86 -1.89 6.07 4.94
N LEU A 87 -2.55 5.19 5.70
CA LEU A 87 -3.90 5.43 6.21
C LEU A 87 -3.97 6.66 7.13
N ALA A 88 -3.02 6.79 8.06
CA ALA A 88 -2.97 7.92 8.98
C ALA A 88 -2.79 9.26 8.23
N LEU A 89 -1.83 9.32 7.30
CA LEU A 89 -1.61 10.50 6.46
C LEU A 89 -2.82 10.82 5.58
N MET A 90 -3.48 9.79 5.05
CA MET A 90 -4.67 9.97 4.21
C MET A 90 -5.83 10.55 5.01
N ALA A 91 -6.05 10.05 6.24
CA ALA A 91 -7.06 10.59 7.14
C ALA A 91 -6.79 12.07 7.45
N VAL A 92 -5.53 12.43 7.76
CA VAL A 92 -5.13 13.83 7.99
C VAL A 92 -5.38 14.69 6.75
N ALA A 93 -4.99 14.23 5.56
CA ALA A 93 -5.19 14.96 4.31
C ALA A 93 -6.68 15.24 4.03
N TRP A 94 -7.55 14.26 4.28
CA TRP A 94 -9.00 14.43 4.17
C TRP A 94 -9.57 15.43 5.17
N VAL A 95 -9.13 15.38 6.43
CA VAL A 95 -9.53 16.35 7.45
C VAL A 95 -9.14 17.77 7.03
N VAL A 96 -7.91 17.96 6.54
CA VAL A 96 -7.45 19.27 6.04
C VAL A 96 -8.27 19.74 4.84
N ALA A 97 -8.61 18.84 3.91
CA ALA A 97 -9.46 19.17 2.77
C ALA A 97 -10.87 19.61 3.21
N LEU A 98 -11.48 18.90 4.16
CA LEU A 98 -12.81 19.23 4.72
C LEU A 98 -12.82 20.58 5.45
N VAL A 99 -11.84 20.85 6.30
CA VAL A 99 -11.74 22.14 7.00
C VAL A 99 -11.54 23.29 6.02
N SER A 100 -10.79 23.06 4.94
CA SER A 100 -10.55 24.07 3.89
C SER A 100 -11.80 24.42 3.07
N LEU A 101 -12.81 23.55 3.05
CA LEU A 101 -14.09 23.80 2.37
C LEU A 101 -14.98 24.81 3.10
N ILE A 102 -14.90 24.91 4.44
CA ILE A 102 -15.74 25.79 5.27
C ILE A 102 -15.66 27.27 4.83
N PRO A 103 -14.47 27.90 4.73
CA PRO A 103 -14.38 29.30 4.29
C PRO A 103 -14.77 29.50 2.83
N LEU A 104 -14.60 28.48 1.98
CA LEU A 104 -15.03 28.48 0.58
C LEU A 104 -16.55 28.49 0.47
N ALA A 105 -17.24 27.61 1.21
CA ALA A 105 -18.69 27.53 1.27
C ALA A 105 -19.32 28.84 1.79
N ARG A 106 -18.77 29.42 2.87
CA ARG A 106 -19.22 30.71 3.40
C ARG A 106 -19.13 31.84 2.37
N ARG A 107 -18.07 31.86 1.55
CA ARG A 107 -17.86 32.89 0.52
C ARG A 107 -18.84 32.76 -0.65
N PHE A 108 -19.17 31.52 -1.03
CA PHE A 108 -20.20 31.26 -2.04
C PHE A 108 -21.59 31.65 -1.52
N LEU A 109 -21.98 31.20 -0.33
CA LEU A 109 -23.26 31.56 0.30
C LEU A 109 -23.42 33.08 0.49
N GLY A 110 -22.36 33.79 0.87
CA GLY A 110 -22.37 35.25 0.98
C GLY A 110 -22.60 35.97 -0.36
N ARG A 111 -21.97 35.49 -1.45
CA ARG A 111 -22.20 36.03 -2.80
C ARG A 111 -23.60 35.73 -3.33
N TRP A 112 -24.17 34.58 -2.98
CA TRP A 112 -25.53 34.20 -3.36
C TRP A 112 -26.59 35.06 -2.64
N ARG A 113 -26.34 35.47 -1.39
CA ARG A 113 -27.22 36.38 -0.64
C ARG A 113 -27.23 37.82 -1.17
N LEU A 114 -26.12 38.30 -1.73
CA LEU A 114 -26.00 39.66 -2.31
C LEU A 114 -26.59 39.79 -3.72
N LYS A 115 -26.96 38.67 -4.36
CA LYS A 115 -27.59 38.64 -5.69
C LYS A 115 -29.12 38.46 -5.65
N ARG A 116 -29.71 38.24 -4.48
CA ARG A 116 -31.15 38.35 -4.23
C ARG A 116 -31.44 39.71 -3.61
#